data_AF-A0A7W0FPH6-F1
#
_entry.id   AF-A0A7W0FPH6-F1
#
_cell.length_a   1.000
_cell.length_b   1.000
_cell.length_c   1.000
_cell.angle_alpha   90.00
_cell.angle_beta   90.00
_cell.angle_gamma   90.00
#
_symmetry.space_group_name_H-M   'P 1'
#
loop_
_entity.id
_entity.type
_entity.pdbx_description
1 polymer ?
#
loop_
_entity_poly.entity_id
_entity_poly.type
_entity_poly.pdbx_seq_one_letter_code
_entity_poly.pdbx_strand_id
1 'polypeptide(L)'
;MLAFHRMVTALGIDPAGGLAWGGAIVGLVVVIRILLIPLFVKQINAQRGLQLLQPEMKKLQAKYKGRTDPESRKKQQEEMMKLYRDNGTNPLASCLPILLQAPIFFALFRVLNGIGHNPDPIPRGLLDARSAAQAANAQIFGVDISEKFLGAGDLGAQVLCAVLIILMSATTFITQKQLMSKNMPAT
;
A
#
# COMPACT_ATOMS: atom_id res chain seq x y z
N MET A 1 6.82 7.53 14.54
CA MET A 1 8.19 7.02 14.34
C MET A 1 9.03 7.15 15.60
N LEU A 2 9.33 8.37 16.07
CA LEU A 2 10.17 8.58 17.27
C LEU A 2 9.62 7.94 18.57
N ALA A 3 8.30 7.94 18.77
CA ALA A 3 7.68 7.26 19.91
C ALA A 3 7.92 5.73 19.89
N PHE A 4 7.88 5.13 18.69
CA PHE A 4 8.18 3.70 18.52
C PHE A 4 9.67 3.41 18.63
N HIS A 5 10.54 4.27 18.11
CA HIS A 5 11.98 4.16 18.31
C HIS A 5 12.32 4.15 19.80
N ARG A 6 11.81 5.12 20.56
CA ARG A 6 11.97 5.17 22.03
C ARG A 6 11.43 3.94 22.76
N MET A 7 10.29 3.42 22.31
CA MET A 7 9.68 2.21 22.87
C MET A 7 10.54 0.96 22.59
N VAL A 8 11.04 0.82 21.36
CA VAL A 8 11.90 -0.30 20.96
C VAL A 8 13.25 -0.23 21.67
N THR A 9 13.81 0.97 21.86
CA THR A 9 15.04 1.14 22.65
C THR A 9 14.84 0.92 24.14
N ALA A 10 13.64 1.19 24.67
CA ALA A 10 13.29 0.89 26.06
C ALA A 10 13.19 -0.63 26.33
N LEU A 11 13.05 -1.45 25.28
CA LEU A 11 13.10 -2.91 25.35
C LEU A 11 14.54 -3.47 25.30
N GLY A 12 15.56 -2.61 25.36
CA GLY A 12 16.97 -3.00 25.40
C GLY A 12 17.63 -3.16 24.03
N ILE A 13 16.96 -2.75 22.95
CA ILE A 13 17.53 -2.77 21.59
C ILE A 13 18.38 -1.51 21.38
N ASP A 14 19.57 -1.67 20.79
CA ASP A 14 20.50 -0.58 20.54
C ASP A 14 19.83 0.61 19.80
N PRO A 15 19.83 1.82 20.38
CA PRO A 15 19.27 3.04 19.78
C PRO A 15 19.87 3.41 18.42
N ALA A 16 21.13 3.05 18.18
CA ALA A 16 21.81 3.27 16.89
C ALA A 16 21.61 2.11 15.92
N GLY A 17 21.16 0.94 16.40
CA GLY A 17 20.98 -0.25 15.59
C GLY A 17 19.83 -0.14 14.60
N GLY A 18 19.99 -0.72 13.41
CA GLY A 18 18.92 -0.69 12.40
C GLY A 18 17.68 -1.49 12.79
N LEU A 19 17.75 -2.38 13.79
CA LEU A 19 16.58 -3.01 14.38
C LEU A 19 15.68 -2.02 15.13
N ALA A 20 16.25 -0.99 15.80
CA ALA A 20 15.47 0.04 16.47
C ALA A 20 14.75 0.95 15.47
N TRP A 21 15.46 1.36 14.42
CA TRP A 21 14.90 2.21 13.35
C TRP A 21 13.94 1.46 12.43
N GLY A 22 14.27 0.22 12.04
CA GLY A 22 13.39 -0.68 11.30
C GLY A 22 12.13 -1.02 12.09
N GLY A 23 12.27 -1.36 13.38
CA GLY A 23 11.13 -1.58 14.28
C GLY A 23 10.26 -0.33 14.44
N ALA A 24 10.85 0.86 14.47
CA ALA A 24 10.11 2.12 14.52
C ALA A 24 9.28 2.40 13.26
N ILE A 25 9.79 2.01 12.08
CA ILE A 25 9.07 2.08 10.81
C ILE A 25 7.92 1.07 10.80
N VAL A 26 8.20 -0.19 11.16
CA VAL A 26 7.18 -1.25 11.22
C VAL A 26 6.06 -0.87 12.20
N GLY A 27 6.40 -0.40 13.40
CA GLY A 27 5.42 0.04 14.39
C GLY A 27 4.54 1.20 13.92
N LEU A 28 5.13 2.20 13.25
CA LEU A 28 4.37 3.29 12.63
C LEU A 28 3.38 2.75 11.58
N VAL A 29 3.83 1.84 10.72
CA VAL A 29 2.98 1.23 9.69
C VAL A 29 1.85 0.43 10.31
N VAL A 30 2.10 -0.37 11.35
CA VAL A 30 1.08 -1.17 12.04
C VAL A 30 0.00 -0.27 12.66
N VAL A 31 0.37 0.81 13.34
CA VAL A 31 -0.64 1.74 13.91
C VAL A 31 -1.48 2.39 12.82
N ILE A 32 -0.86 2.88 11.76
CA ILE A 32 -1.59 3.47 10.64
C ILE A 32 -2.54 2.43 10.03
N ARG A 33 -2.07 1.18 9.84
CA ARG A 33 -2.90 0.08 9.34
C ARG A 33 -4.10 -0.18 10.25
N ILE A 34 -3.90 -0.22 11.57
CA ILE A 34 -4.98 -0.42 12.56
C ILE A 34 -6.02 0.70 12.48
N LEU A 35 -5.59 1.97 12.44
CA LEU A 35 -6.50 3.11 12.29
C LEU A 35 -7.28 3.07 10.97
N LEU A 36 -6.68 2.52 9.91
CA LEU A 36 -7.31 2.38 8.61
C LEU A 36 -8.15 1.10 8.45
N ILE A 37 -8.15 0.15 9.40
CA ILE A 37 -8.98 -1.07 9.36
C ILE A 37 -10.45 -0.77 9.02
N PRO A 38 -11.17 0.14 9.73
CA PRO A 38 -12.59 0.38 9.43
C PRO A 38 -12.81 0.89 8.01
N LEU A 39 -11.86 1.65 7.47
CA LEU A 39 -11.91 2.10 6.08
C LEU A 39 -11.64 0.94 5.11
N PHE A 40 -10.63 0.11 5.37
CA PHE A 40 -10.33 -1.07 4.54
C PHE A 40 -11.53 -2.03 4.50
N VAL A 41 -12.24 -2.23 5.61
CA VAL A 41 -13.48 -3.02 5.65
C VAL A 41 -14.55 -2.42 4.74
N LYS A 42 -14.77 -1.10 4.78
CA LYS A 42 -15.70 -0.42 3.86
C LYS A 42 -15.30 -0.59 2.38
N GLN A 43 -14.00 -0.51 2.08
CA GLN A 43 -13.47 -0.71 0.74
C GLN A 43 -13.69 -2.15 0.24
N ILE A 44 -13.44 -3.15 1.08
CA ILE A 44 -13.69 -4.57 0.76
C ILE A 44 -15.17 -4.80 0.47
N ASN A 45 -16.07 -4.23 1.28
CA ASN A 45 -17.51 -4.33 1.06
C ASN A 45 -17.95 -3.69 -0.27
N ALA A 46 -17.38 -2.53 -0.63
CA ALA A 46 -17.64 -1.89 -1.92
C ALA A 46 -17.13 -2.73 -3.10
N GLN A 47 -15.94 -3.32 -2.99
CA GLN A 47 -15.40 -4.24 -4.00
C GLN A 47 -16.27 -5.49 -4.16
N ARG A 48 -16.81 -6.03 -3.06
CA ARG A 48 -17.74 -7.17 -3.08
C ARG A 48 -19.04 -6.82 -3.81
N GLY A 49 -19.60 -5.63 -3.58
CA GLY A 49 -20.78 -5.14 -4.32
C GLY A 49 -20.54 -5.13 -5.83
N LEU A 50 -19.37 -4.66 -6.28
CA LEU A 50 -19.01 -4.68 -7.71
C LEU A 50 -18.86 -6.10 -8.27
N GLN A 51 -18.34 -7.04 -7.47
CA GLN A 51 -18.20 -8.43 -7.89
C GLN A 51 -19.57 -9.11 -8.06
N LEU A 52 -20.53 -8.83 -7.17
CA LEU A 52 -21.92 -9.30 -7.31
C LEU A 52 -22.61 -8.72 -8.54
N LEU A 53 -22.22 -7.51 -8.97
CA LEU A 53 -22.75 -6.87 -10.18
C LEU A 53 -22.08 -7.33 -11.48
N GLN A 54 -20.94 -8.01 -11.44
CA GLN A 54 -20.28 -8.53 -12.64
C GLN A 54 -21.19 -9.32 -13.60
N PRO A 55 -22.07 -10.25 -13.16
CA PRO A 55 -22.97 -10.96 -14.06
C PRO A 55 -23.96 -10.03 -14.76
N GLU A 56 -24.55 -9.06 -14.05
CA GLU A 56 -25.49 -8.09 -14.64
C GLU A 56 -24.79 -7.13 -15.59
N MET A 57 -23.57 -6.70 -15.22
CA MET A 57 -22.68 -5.93 -16.08
C MET A 57 -22.36 -6.68 -17.38
N LYS A 58 -22.12 -8.00 -17.34
CA LYS A 58 -21.91 -8.82 -18.54
C LYS A 58 -23.16 -8.92 -19.40
N LYS A 59 -24.36 -9.07 -18.80
CA LYS A 59 -25.64 -9.04 -19.53
C LYS A 59 -25.86 -7.70 -20.24
N LEU A 60 -25.59 -6.59 -19.54
CA LEU A 60 -25.67 -5.25 -20.12
C LEU A 60 -24.68 -5.07 -21.27
N GLN A 61 -23.43 -5.50 -21.10
CA GLN A 61 -22.44 -5.47 -22.18
C GLN A 61 -22.85 -6.33 -23.38
N ALA A 62 -23.46 -7.50 -23.15
CA ALA A 62 -23.98 -8.35 -24.22
C ALA A 62 -25.14 -7.69 -24.99
N LYS A 63 -26.05 -6.98 -24.31
CA LYS A 63 -27.18 -6.24 -24.92
C LYS A 63 -26.71 -5.18 -25.93
N TYR A 64 -25.56 -4.55 -25.68
CA TYR A 64 -24.98 -3.51 -26.55
C TYR A 64 -23.83 -4.01 -27.43
N LYS A 65 -23.48 -5.31 -27.36
CA LYS A 65 -22.39 -5.89 -28.13
C LYS A 65 -22.63 -5.73 -29.63
N GLY A 66 -21.65 -5.20 -30.36
CA GLY A 66 -21.74 -4.95 -31.79
C GLY A 66 -22.36 -3.59 -32.19
N ARG A 67 -22.83 -2.78 -31.22
CA ARG A 67 -23.28 -1.41 -31.50
C ARG A 67 -22.12 -0.43 -31.37
N THR A 68 -21.73 0.20 -32.47
CA THR A 68 -20.63 1.19 -32.51
C THR A 68 -21.11 2.64 -32.57
N ASP A 69 -22.43 2.87 -32.57
CA ASP A 69 -23.00 4.21 -32.62
C ASP A 69 -22.66 5.02 -31.36
N PRO A 70 -22.33 6.32 -31.50
CA PRO A 70 -22.10 7.21 -30.36
C PRO A 70 -23.28 7.23 -29.37
N GLU A 71 -24.51 7.21 -29.89
CA GLU A 71 -25.77 7.11 -29.14
C GLU A 71 -25.85 5.82 -28.30
N SER A 72 -25.53 4.68 -28.91
CA SER A 72 -25.58 3.36 -28.25
C SER A 72 -24.56 3.28 -27.12
N ARG A 73 -23.35 3.83 -27.29
CA ARG A 73 -22.34 3.92 -26.23
C ARG A 73 -22.78 4.81 -25.08
N LYS A 74 -23.44 5.93 -25.37
CA LYS A 74 -23.95 6.84 -24.33
C LYS A 74 -25.05 6.16 -23.50
N LYS A 75 -26.00 5.51 -24.17
CA LYS A 75 -27.07 4.72 -23.51
C LYS A 75 -26.49 3.58 -22.67
N GLN A 76 -25.46 2.89 -23.16
CA GLN A 76 -24.76 1.86 -22.40
C GLN A 76 -24.12 2.42 -21.11
N GLN A 77 -23.47 3.59 -21.18
CA GLN A 77 -22.90 4.24 -20.00
C GLN A 77 -23.97 4.68 -19.00
N GLU A 78 -25.09 5.23 -19.48
CA GLU A 78 -26.22 5.63 -18.65
C GLU A 78 -26.87 4.43 -17.94
N GLU A 79 -27.16 3.33 -18.67
CA GLU A 79 -27.69 2.10 -18.08
C GLU A 79 -26.71 1.47 -17.08
N MET A 80 -25.40 1.52 -17.37
CA MET A 80 -24.37 1.04 -16.44
C MET A 80 -24.35 1.86 -15.15
N MET A 81 -24.42 3.19 -15.25
CA MET A 81 -24.47 4.06 -14.08
C MET A 81 -25.75 3.89 -13.29
N LYS A 82 -26.88 3.64 -13.96
CA LYS A 82 -28.15 3.31 -13.31
C LYS A 82 -28.07 1.99 -12.56
N LEU A 83 -27.49 0.96 -13.17
CA LEU A 83 -27.26 -0.35 -12.54
C LEU A 83 -26.43 -0.25 -11.25
N TYR A 84 -25.38 0.58 -11.26
CA TYR A 84 -24.58 0.85 -10.06
C TYR A 84 -25.39 1.54 -8.96
N ARG A 85 -26.21 2.54 -9.33
CA ARG A 85 -27.06 3.28 -8.37
C ARG A 85 -28.17 2.43 -7.77
N ASP A 86 -28.88 1.67 -8.60
CA ASP A 86 -30.01 0.83 -8.19
C ASP A 86 -29.55 -0.26 -7.20
N ASN A 87 -28.32 -0.76 -7.36
CA ASN A 87 -27.71 -1.74 -6.47
C ASN A 87 -26.81 -1.12 -5.37
N GLY A 88 -26.90 0.19 -5.14
CA GLY A 88 -26.21 0.88 -4.04
C GLY A 88 -24.68 0.79 -4.07
N THR A 89 -24.08 0.50 -5.22
CA THR A 89 -22.64 0.24 -5.36
C THR A 89 -21.95 1.41 -6.06
N ASN A 90 -20.86 1.94 -5.48
CA ASN A 90 -20.11 3.04 -6.06
C ASN A 90 -18.76 2.56 -6.66
N PRO A 91 -18.54 2.65 -7.98
CA PRO A 91 -17.29 2.24 -8.61
C PRO A 91 -16.06 3.02 -8.11
N LEU A 92 -16.24 4.28 -7.68
CA LEU A 92 -15.15 5.12 -7.16
C LEU A 92 -14.73 4.73 -5.73
N ALA A 93 -15.57 4.01 -4.99
CA ALA A 93 -15.19 3.52 -3.67
C ALA A 93 -14.02 2.52 -3.72
N SER A 94 -13.84 1.85 -4.87
CA SER A 94 -12.74 0.90 -5.10
C SER A 94 -11.39 1.56 -5.39
N CYS A 95 -11.35 2.81 -5.87
CA CYS A 95 -10.10 3.56 -6.10
C CYS A 95 -9.70 4.47 -4.93
N LEU A 96 -10.61 4.67 -3.96
CA LEU A 96 -10.36 5.39 -2.72
C LEU A 96 -9.12 4.90 -1.91
N PRO A 97 -8.76 3.60 -1.85
CA PRO A 97 -7.57 3.17 -1.12
C PRO A 97 -6.27 3.78 -1.68
N ILE A 98 -6.13 3.82 -3.00
CA ILE A 98 -4.93 4.35 -3.66
C ILE A 98 -4.79 5.84 -3.38
N LEU A 99 -5.91 6.57 -3.45
CA LEU A 99 -5.95 8.00 -3.19
C LEU A 99 -5.60 8.34 -1.74
N LEU A 100 -6.07 7.55 -0.77
CA LEU A 100 -5.75 7.79 0.63
C LEU A 100 -4.32 7.35 1.00
N GLN A 101 -3.79 6.32 0.33
CA GLN A 101 -2.44 5.83 0.60
C GLN A 101 -1.37 6.74 -0.02
N ALA A 102 -1.66 7.41 -1.13
CA ALA A 102 -0.70 8.28 -1.82
C ALA A 102 -0.08 9.37 -0.91
N PRO A 103 -0.83 10.15 -0.11
CA PRO A 103 -0.25 11.12 0.82
C PRO A 103 0.73 10.52 1.83
N ILE A 104 0.39 9.35 2.39
CA ILE A 104 1.24 8.67 3.39
C ILE A 104 2.52 8.18 2.73
N PHE A 105 2.42 7.61 1.53
CA PHE A 105 3.57 7.19 0.74
C PHE A 105 4.48 8.37 0.39
N PHE A 106 3.93 9.50 -0.08
CA PHE A 106 4.72 10.69 -0.37
C PHE A 106 5.40 11.28 0.87
N ALA A 107 4.72 11.27 2.02
CA ALA A 107 5.31 11.72 3.28
C ALA A 107 6.50 10.84 3.69
N LEU A 108 6.35 9.52 3.64
CA LEU A 108 7.42 8.57 3.92
C LEU A 108 8.56 8.67 2.91
N PHE A 109 8.26 8.73 1.61
CA PHE A 109 9.26 8.88 0.56
C PHE A 109 10.06 10.16 0.74
N ARG A 110 9.41 11.29 1.08
CA ARG A 110 10.09 12.57 1.31
C ARG A 110 11.02 12.53 2.53
N VAL A 111 10.64 11.81 3.57
CA VAL A 111 11.48 11.58 4.76
C VAL A 111 12.69 10.69 4.41
N LEU A 112 12.45 9.53 3.79
CA LEU A 112 13.51 8.60 3.42
C LEU A 112 14.49 9.18 2.39
N ASN A 113 13.98 9.92 1.40
CA ASN A 113 14.80 10.60 0.39
C ASN A 113 15.66 11.73 1.02
N GLY A 114 15.17 12.41 2.07
CA GLY A 114 15.97 13.38 2.82
C GLY A 114 17.12 12.78 3.65
N ILE A 115 17.00 11.50 4.00
CA ILE A 115 17.96 10.75 4.83
C ILE A 115 18.90 9.87 3.98
N GLY A 116 18.54 9.58 2.73
CA GLY A 116 19.36 8.77 1.82
C GLY A 116 20.70 9.46 1.49
N HIS A 117 21.75 8.64 1.35
CA HIS A 117 23.16 8.94 1.01
C HIS A 117 23.51 10.41 0.69
N ASN A 118 23.38 11.29 1.68
CA ASN A 118 23.81 12.68 1.64
C ASN A 118 24.84 12.86 2.77
N PRO A 119 25.96 13.56 2.53
CA PRO A 119 26.94 13.86 3.58
C PRO A 119 26.32 14.68 4.73
N ASP A 120 25.25 15.44 4.44
CA ASP A 120 24.43 16.15 5.42
C ASP A 120 22.95 15.72 5.30
N PRO A 121 22.48 14.76 6.11
CA PRO A 121 21.07 14.33 6.11
C PRO A 121 20.15 15.50 6.44
N ILE A 122 19.19 15.81 5.56
CA ILE A 122 18.29 16.94 5.75
C ILE A 122 17.10 16.48 6.62
N PRO A 123 16.95 16.98 7.85
CA PRO A 123 15.82 16.62 8.69
C PRO A 123 14.52 17.09 8.04
N ARG A 124 13.55 16.20 7.91
CA ARG A 124 12.20 16.53 7.39
C ARG A 124 11.13 16.02 8.34
N GLY A 125 10.09 16.83 8.53
CA GLY A 125 8.98 16.51 9.43
C GLY A 125 9.39 16.65 10.91
N LEU A 126 9.14 15.62 11.72
CA LEU A 126 9.44 15.61 13.16
C LEU A 126 10.85 15.08 13.50
N LEU A 127 11.69 14.79 12.50
CA LEU A 127 13.04 14.27 12.72
C LEU A 127 14.01 15.43 12.99
N ASP A 128 14.82 15.29 14.04
CA ASP A 128 15.95 16.18 14.33
C ASP A 128 17.23 15.73 13.59
N ALA A 129 18.21 16.62 13.43
CA ALA A 129 19.43 16.38 12.66
C ALA A 129 20.21 15.13 13.13
N ARG A 130 20.27 14.89 14.45
CA ARG A 130 20.92 13.69 15.02
C ARG A 130 20.16 12.41 14.68
N SER A 131 18.83 12.45 14.73
CA SER A 131 17.96 11.33 14.41
C SER A 131 17.98 11.00 12.91
N ALA A 132 18.11 12.02 12.06
CA ALA A 132 18.28 11.85 10.62
C ALA A 132 19.63 11.17 10.30
N ALA A 133 20.72 11.58 10.96
CA ALA A 133 22.03 10.94 10.79
C ALA A 133 22.08 9.50 11.29
N GLN A 134 21.43 9.19 12.42
CA GLN A 134 21.32 7.81 12.92
C GLN A 134 20.49 6.92 12.00
N ALA A 135 19.40 7.45 11.43
CA ALA A 135 18.58 6.72 10.48
C ALA A 135 19.31 6.48 9.13
N ALA A 136 20.20 7.39 8.70
CA ALA A 136 20.96 7.27 7.46
C ALA A 136 21.99 6.13 7.50
N ASN A 137 22.63 5.93 8.66
CA ASN A 137 23.69 4.95 8.89
C ASN A 137 23.19 3.67 9.57
N ALA A 138 21.87 3.50 9.68
CA ALA A 138 21.28 2.34 10.33
C ALA A 138 21.43 1.09 9.45
N GLN A 139 21.94 0.01 10.03
CA GLN A 139 22.13 -1.28 9.36
C GLN A 139 21.17 -2.35 9.85
N ILE A 140 20.52 -3.04 8.91
CA ILE A 140 19.69 -4.23 9.17
C ILE A 140 20.38 -5.43 8.53
N PHE A 141 20.77 -6.41 9.34
CA PHE A 141 21.51 -7.60 8.90
C PHE A 141 22.83 -7.30 8.15
N GLY A 142 23.52 -6.22 8.54
CA GLY A 142 24.78 -5.78 7.91
C GLY A 142 24.60 -4.94 6.64
N VAL A 143 23.36 -4.66 6.25
CA VAL A 143 22.99 -3.87 5.07
C VAL A 143 22.50 -2.50 5.51
N ASP A 144 23.06 -1.43 4.93
CA ASP A 144 22.59 -0.07 5.15
C ASP A 144 21.16 0.08 4.61
N ILE A 145 20.23 0.54 5.45
CA ILE A 145 18.82 0.74 5.08
C ILE A 145 18.68 1.83 3.98
N SER A 146 19.69 2.69 3.85
CA SER A 146 19.71 3.83 2.92
C SER A 146 20.32 3.51 1.56
N GLU A 147 20.92 2.32 1.36
CA GLU A 147 21.49 1.93 0.07
C GLU A 147 20.40 1.78 -1.00
N LYS A 148 20.73 2.22 -2.23
CA LYS A 148 19.85 2.06 -3.37
C LYS A 148 19.85 0.59 -3.79
N PHE A 149 18.72 -0.07 -3.57
CA PHE A 149 18.50 -1.49 -3.88
C PHE A 149 18.84 -1.90 -5.33
N LEU A 150 18.68 -0.98 -6.29
CA LEU A 150 19.18 -1.15 -7.66
C LEU A 150 20.55 -0.48 -7.75
N GLY A 151 21.61 -1.25 -7.51
CA GLY A 151 23.00 -0.78 -7.56
C GLY A 151 23.83 -1.04 -6.30
N ALA A 152 23.27 -1.67 -5.27
CA ALA A 152 24.03 -2.11 -4.10
C ALA A 152 25.11 -3.11 -4.53
N GLY A 153 26.38 -2.79 -4.21
CA GLY A 153 27.53 -3.67 -4.47
C GLY A 153 27.59 -4.88 -3.54
N ASP A 154 26.71 -4.93 -2.53
CA ASP A 154 26.60 -6.02 -1.58
C ASP A 154 25.54 -7.05 -1.98
N LEU A 155 25.96 -8.31 -2.06
CA LEU A 155 25.10 -9.46 -2.34
C LEU A 155 24.07 -9.68 -1.21
N GLY A 156 24.43 -9.34 0.04
CA GLY A 156 23.53 -9.43 1.20
C GLY A 156 22.29 -8.57 1.02
N ALA A 157 22.49 -7.31 0.63
CA ALA A 157 21.43 -6.35 0.31
C ALA A 157 20.49 -6.85 -0.79
N GLN A 158 21.05 -7.36 -1.88
CA GLN A 158 20.28 -7.84 -3.04
C GLN A 158 19.42 -9.06 -2.68
N VAL A 159 19.97 -10.03 -1.96
CA VAL A 159 19.24 -11.24 -1.53
C VAL A 159 18.11 -10.89 -0.58
N LEU A 160 18.36 -10.05 0.43
CA LEU A 160 17.33 -9.60 1.37
C LEU A 160 16.16 -8.92 0.63
N CYS A 161 16.48 -8.08 -0.35
CA CYS A 161 15.46 -7.40 -1.16
C CYS A 161 14.65 -8.35 -2.02
N ALA A 162 15.32 -9.29 -2.70
CA ALA A 162 14.64 -10.31 -3.49
C ALA A 162 13.66 -11.10 -2.62
N VAL A 163 14.08 -11.53 -1.43
CA VAL A 163 13.22 -12.23 -0.46
C VAL A 163 12.01 -11.37 -0.05
N LEU A 164 12.23 -10.10 0.29
CA LEU A 164 11.15 -9.19 0.67
C LEU A 164 10.16 -8.95 -0.47
N ILE A 165 10.63 -8.78 -1.71
CA ILE A 165 9.78 -8.61 -2.89
C ILE A 165 8.95 -9.88 -3.14
N ILE A 166 9.57 -11.06 -3.04
CA ILE A 166 8.87 -12.34 -3.19
C ILE A 166 7.79 -12.49 -2.11
N LEU A 167 8.12 -12.21 -0.85
CA LEU A 167 7.16 -12.27 0.27
C LEU A 167 6.00 -11.29 0.09
N MET A 168 6.27 -10.04 -0.31
CA MET A 168 5.24 -9.05 -0.60
C MET A 168 4.33 -9.48 -1.76
N SER A 169 4.91 -10.03 -2.83
CA SER A 169 4.17 -10.52 -3.99
C SER A 169 3.30 -11.72 -3.62
N ALA A 170 3.85 -12.68 -2.89
CA ALA A 170 3.12 -13.86 -2.40
C ALA A 170 1.96 -13.45 -1.47
N THR A 171 2.21 -12.54 -0.53
CA THR A 171 1.19 -12.04 0.39
C THR A 171 0.07 -11.31 -0.36
N THR A 172 0.42 -10.47 -1.34
CA THR A 172 -0.55 -9.76 -2.18
C THR A 172 -1.38 -10.74 -3.02
N PHE A 173 -0.74 -11.74 -3.61
CA PHE A 173 -1.41 -12.79 -4.38
C PHE A 173 -2.38 -13.60 -3.51
N ILE A 174 -1.94 -14.03 -2.31
CA ILE A 174 -2.80 -14.76 -1.37
C ILE A 174 -3.99 -13.90 -0.96
N THR A 175 -3.77 -12.61 -0.68
CA THR A 175 -4.84 -11.67 -0.32
C THR A 175 -5.85 -11.51 -1.47
N GLN A 176 -5.37 -11.31 -2.70
CA GLN A 176 -6.23 -11.24 -3.88
C GLN A 176 -7.02 -12.54 -4.08
N LYS A 177 -6.36 -13.69 -3.93
CA LYS A 177 -6.99 -15.01 -4.05
C LYS A 177 -8.07 -15.22 -3.00
N GLN A 178 -7.82 -14.87 -1.74
CA GLN A 178 -8.78 -14.97 -0.64
C GLN A 178 -10.00 -14.05 -0.85
N LEU A 179 -9.78 -12.84 -1.35
CA LEU A 179 -10.86 -11.90 -1.66
C LEU A 179 -11.71 -12.41 -2.83
N MET A 180 -11.10 -12.99 -3.86
CA MET A 180 -11.81 -13.52 -5.03
C MET A 180 -12.54 -14.84 -4.73
N SER A 181 -11.92 -15.76 -3.98
CA SER A 181 -12.49 -17.08 -3.72
C SER A 181 -13.67 -17.08 -2.74
N LYS A 182 -13.68 -16.16 -1.77
CA LYS A 182 -14.81 -16.00 -0.84
C LYS A 182 -15.99 -15.20 -1.41
N ASN A 183 -15.84 -14.63 -2.60
CA ASN A 183 -16.83 -13.74 -3.21
C ASN A 183 -17.52 -14.30 -4.47
N MET A 184 -17.35 -15.59 -4.76
CA MET A 184 -18.23 -16.24 -5.75
C MET A 184 -19.64 -16.40 -5.16
N PRO A 185 -20.71 -15.95 -5.83
CA PRO A 185 -22.06 -16.32 -5.43
C PRO A 185 -22.18 -17.84 -5.45
N ALA A 186 -22.92 -18.40 -4.48
CA ALA A 186 -23.29 -19.81 -4.51
C ALA A 186 -23.92 -20.12 -5.88
N THR A 187 -23.42 -21.19 -6.49
CA THR A 187 -23.86 -21.66 -7.81
C THR A 187 -25.32 -22.06 -7.78
#